data_AF-A0A5K7Y9N0-F1
#
_entry.id   AF-A0A5K7Y9N0-F1
#
_cell.length_a   1.000
_cell.length_b   1.000
_cell.length_c   1.000
_cell.angle_alpha   90.00
_cell.angle_beta   90.00
_cell.angle_gamma   90.00
#
_symmetry.space_group_name_H-M   'P 1'
#
loop_
_entity.id
_entity.type
_entity.pdbx_description
1 polymer ?
#
loop_
_entity_poly.entity_id
_entity_poly.type
_entity_poly.pdbx_seq_one_letter_code
_entity_poly.pdbx_strand_id
1 'polypeptide(L)'
;MDSNAMLADDTFQQCDELLEQMNAMLRSARLGDWPAVLGGQASYIEKMQQLRMPRGGNAETRRALEQRLRTLTTLESELTVQLKARQSQLQEVLGDVSTRRKLARSYGQGS
;
A
#
# COMPACT_ATOMS: atom_id res chain seq x y z
N MET A 1 -16.22 30.29 15.18
CA MET A 1 -15.48 29.47 14.20
C MET A 1 -16.10 28.08 14.24
N ASP A 2 -16.60 27.57 13.12
CA ASP A 2 -17.31 26.29 13.06
C ASP A 2 -16.35 25.12 13.17
N SER A 3 -16.32 24.45 14.32
CA SER A 3 -15.48 23.27 14.58
C SER A 3 -15.68 22.15 13.54
N ASN A 4 -16.86 22.08 12.92
CA ASN A 4 -17.18 21.09 11.90
C ASN A 4 -16.56 21.41 10.53
N ALA A 5 -16.29 22.68 10.22
CA ALA A 5 -15.60 23.07 9.00
C ALA A 5 -14.10 22.78 9.09
N MET A 6 -13.47 23.01 10.25
CA MET A 6 -12.07 22.67 10.49
C MET A 6 -11.85 21.15 10.44
N LEU A 7 -12.73 20.36 11.04
CA LEU A 7 -12.65 18.89 10.96
C LEU A 7 -12.77 18.35 9.53
N ALA A 8 -13.57 18.99 8.66
CA ALA A 8 -13.68 18.58 7.28
C ALA A 8 -12.39 18.87 6.50
N ASP A 9 -11.76 20.03 6.72
CA ASP A 9 -10.49 20.41 6.11
C ASP A 9 -9.34 19.48 6.54
N ASP A 10 -9.24 19.19 7.84
CA ASP A 10 -8.29 18.22 8.39
C ASP A 10 -8.47 16.82 7.78
N THR A 11 -9.73 16.39 7.57
CA THR A 11 -10.03 15.10 6.96
C THR A 11 -9.63 15.06 5.49
N PHE A 12 -9.80 16.17 4.75
CA PHE A 12 -9.36 16.27 3.36
C PHE A 12 -7.85 16.19 3.27
N GLN A 13 -7.14 16.93 4.12
CA GLN A 13 -5.69 16.88 4.17
C GLN A 13 -5.20 15.46 4.48
N GLN A 14 -5.79 14.78 5.46
CA GLN A 14 -5.46 13.38 5.78
C GLN A 14 -5.71 12.44 4.60
N CYS A 15 -6.83 12.60 3.87
CA CYS A 15 -7.10 11.83 2.66
C CYS A 15 -6.06 12.10 1.56
N ASP A 16 -5.67 13.35 1.36
CA ASP A 16 -4.71 13.74 0.33
C ASP A 16 -3.31 13.19 0.66
N GLU A 17 -2.90 13.22 1.93
CA GLU A 17 -1.66 12.59 2.40
C GLU A 17 -1.67 11.06 2.23
N LEU A 18 -2.80 10.41 2.48
CA LEU A 18 -2.96 8.97 2.26
C LEU A 18 -2.84 8.61 0.78
N LEU A 19 -3.44 9.42 -0.10
CA LEU A 19 -3.32 9.26 -1.55
C LEU A 19 -1.88 9.47 -2.02
N GLU A 20 -1.17 10.47 -1.50
CA GLU A 20 0.24 10.70 -1.82
C GLU A 20 1.10 9.51 -1.39
N GLN A 21 0.90 9.02 -0.17
CA GLN A 21 1.60 7.86 0.37
C GLN A 21 1.37 6.61 -0.48
N MET A 22 0.12 6.35 -0.89
CA MET A 22 -0.23 5.22 -1.75
C MET A 22 0.42 5.34 -3.13
N ASN A 23 0.42 6.54 -3.73
CA ASN A 23 1.09 6.79 -5.01
C ASN A 23 2.61 6.63 -4.91
N ALA A 24 3.23 7.01 -3.79
CA ALA A 24 4.64 6.76 -3.53
C ALA A 24 4.93 5.25 -3.49
N MET A 25 4.12 4.48 -2.75
CA MET A 25 4.26 3.02 -2.69
C MET A 25 4.08 2.36 -4.05
N LEU A 26 3.08 2.78 -4.84
CA LEU A 26 2.88 2.25 -6.21
C LEU A 26 4.07 2.55 -7.13
N ARG A 27 4.65 3.75 -7.03
CA ARG A 27 5.88 4.08 -7.78
C ARG A 27 7.05 3.20 -7.36
N SER A 28 7.28 3.02 -6.05
CA SER A 28 8.32 2.11 -5.54
C SER A 28 8.10 0.67 -5.99
N ALA A 29 6.86 0.18 -5.95
CA ALA A 29 6.51 -1.17 -6.43
C ALA A 29 6.84 -1.35 -7.92
N ARG A 30 6.51 -0.36 -8.76
CA ARG A 30 6.84 -0.37 -10.20
C ARG A 30 8.34 -0.35 -10.46
N LEU A 31 9.12 0.30 -9.60
CA LEU A 31 10.58 0.34 -9.65
C LEU A 31 11.24 -0.90 -9.01
N GLY A 32 10.47 -1.78 -8.35
CA GLY A 32 10.97 -2.94 -7.64
C GLY A 32 11.62 -2.63 -6.28
N ASP A 33 11.44 -1.42 -5.75
CA ASP A 33 11.91 -1.01 -4.42
C ASP A 33 10.94 -1.46 -3.33
N TRP A 34 10.95 -2.76 -3.05
CA TRP A 34 10.09 -3.38 -2.05
C TRP A 34 10.35 -2.91 -0.61
N PRO A 35 11.61 -2.63 -0.18
CA PRO A 35 11.85 -2.02 1.12
C PRO A 35 11.11 -0.68 1.31
N ALA A 36 11.09 0.18 0.29
CA ALA A 36 10.34 1.44 0.35
C ALA A 36 8.83 1.22 0.41
N VAL A 37 8.30 0.21 -0.32
CA VAL A 37 6.88 -0.16 -0.25
C VAL A 37 6.49 -0.59 1.17
N LEU A 38 7.28 -1.47 1.80
CA LEU A 38 7.01 -1.98 3.14
C LEU A 38 7.15 -0.88 4.21
N GLY A 39 8.17 -0.02 4.08
CA GLY A 39 8.33 1.14 4.96
C GLY A 39 7.16 2.11 4.85
N GLY A 40 6.67 2.33 3.64
CA GLY A 40 5.51 3.18 3.38
C GLY A 40 4.19 2.61 3.91
N GLN A 41 4.04 1.28 3.96
CA GLN A 41 2.83 0.61 4.42
C GLN A 41 2.56 0.86 5.91
N ALA A 42 3.60 0.85 6.75
CA ALA A 42 3.45 1.13 8.17
C ALA A 42 2.88 2.53 8.42
N SER A 43 3.47 3.54 7.77
CA SER A 43 2.98 4.92 7.86
C SER A 43 1.56 5.08 7.30
N TYR A 44 1.25 4.40 6.19
CA TYR A 44 -0.10 4.40 5.61
C TYR A 44 -1.16 3.85 6.58
N ILE A 45 -0.89 2.73 7.25
CA ILE A 45 -1.81 2.12 8.22
C ILE A 45 -2.04 3.06 9.41
N GLU A 46 -0.99 3.69 9.93
CA GLU A 46 -1.10 4.65 11.03
C GLU A 46 -1.99 5.85 10.64
N LYS A 47 -1.76 6.44 9.46
CA LYS A 47 -2.59 7.55 8.95
C LYS A 47 -4.05 7.13 8.73
N MET A 48 -4.30 5.91 8.24
CA MET A 48 -5.65 5.36 8.10
C MET A 48 -6.38 5.23 9.44
N GLN A 49 -5.68 4.83 10.51
CA GLN A 49 -6.27 4.72 11.85
C GLN A 49 -6.59 6.08 12.48
N GLN A 50 -5.85 7.11 12.10
CA GLN A 50 -6.04 8.49 12.56
C GLN A 50 -7.18 9.20 11.83
N LEU A 51 -7.59 8.71 10.65
CA LEU A 51 -8.66 9.30 9.86
C LEU A 51 -9.99 9.36 10.65
N ARG A 52 -10.52 10.58 10.84
CA ARG A 52 -11.80 10.82 11.53
C ARG A 52 -12.79 11.43 10.56
N MET A 53 -13.79 10.64 10.15
CA MET A 53 -14.84 11.15 9.27
C MET A 53 -15.70 12.22 9.97
N PRO A 54 -15.90 13.39 9.35
CA PRO A 54 -16.74 14.43 9.90
C PRO A 54 -18.20 13.93 9.91
N ARG A 55 -18.84 13.98 11.08
CA ARG A 55 -20.23 13.51 11.28
C ARG A 55 -21.27 14.48 10.69
N GLY A 56 -20.88 15.73 10.44
CA GLY A 56 -21.69 16.78 9.82
C GLY A 56 -20.94 17.41 8.64
N GLY A 57 -21.65 17.97 7.68
CA GLY A 57 -21.05 18.62 6.51
C GLY A 57 -22.08 18.78 5.39
N ASN A 58 -21.83 19.72 4.48
CA ASN A 58 -22.69 19.86 3.30
C ASN A 58 -22.60 18.58 2.43
N ALA A 59 -23.60 18.36 1.56
CA ALA A 59 -23.65 17.16 0.72
C ALA A 59 -22.46 17.08 -0.27
N GLU A 60 -21.88 18.21 -0.63
CA GLU A 60 -20.76 18.33 -1.56
C GLU A 60 -19.43 17.85 -0.94
N THR A 61 -19.13 18.27 0.29
CA THR A 61 -18.00 17.83 1.11
C THR A 61 -18.04 16.32 1.31
N ARG A 62 -19.21 15.75 1.61
CA ARG A 62 -19.36 14.29 1.73
C ARG A 62 -19.06 13.58 0.42
N ARG A 63 -19.61 14.04 -0.70
CA ARG A 63 -19.33 13.46 -2.03
C ARG A 63 -17.85 13.55 -2.40
N ALA A 64 -17.20 14.67 -2.11
CA ALA A 64 -15.77 14.85 -2.38
C ALA A 64 -14.88 13.92 -1.54
N LEU A 65 -15.20 13.72 -0.26
CA LEU A 65 -14.52 12.75 0.61
C LEU A 65 -14.76 11.32 0.13
N GLU A 66 -16.00 10.97 -0.22
CA GLU A 66 -16.34 9.66 -0.77
C GLU A 66 -15.57 9.37 -2.07
N GLN A 67 -15.43 10.35 -2.96
CA GLN A 67 -14.67 10.20 -4.19
C GLN A 67 -13.20 9.91 -3.91
N ARG A 68 -12.56 10.64 -2.98
CA ARG A 68 -11.17 10.41 -2.58
C ARG A 68 -10.96 9.03 -1.97
N LEU A 69 -11.87 8.60 -1.09
CA LEU A 69 -11.83 7.26 -0.50
C LEU A 69 -11.97 6.16 -1.56
N ARG A 70 -12.86 6.34 -2.56
CA ARG A 70 -12.96 5.40 -3.69
C ARG A 70 -11.69 5.33 -4.51
N THR A 71 -11.04 6.46 -4.76
CA THR A 71 -9.74 6.49 -5.43
C THR A 71 -8.70 5.72 -4.62
N LEU A 72 -8.65 5.93 -3.30
CA LEU A 72 -7.73 5.24 -2.40
C LEU A 72 -7.95 3.71 -2.43
N THR A 73 -9.19 3.22 -2.36
CA THR A 73 -9.51 1.78 -2.50
C THR A 73 -9.07 1.20 -3.86
N THR A 74 -9.17 2.00 -4.93
CA THR A 74 -8.72 1.59 -6.27
C THR A 74 -7.20 1.41 -6.29
N LEU A 75 -6.46 2.35 -5.71
CA LEU A 75 -5.00 2.29 -5.62
C LEU A 75 -4.51 1.16 -4.71
N GLU A 76 -5.20 0.89 -3.60
CA GLU A 76 -4.94 -0.27 -2.73
C GLU A 76 -5.08 -1.60 -3.49
N SER A 77 -6.10 -1.69 -4.35
CA SER A 77 -6.32 -2.87 -5.19
C SER A 77 -5.19 -3.06 -6.18
N GLU A 78 -4.70 -1.98 -6.80
CA GLU A 78 -3.54 -2.02 -7.69
C GLU A 78 -2.27 -2.46 -6.96
N LEU A 79 -2.00 -1.91 -5.77
CA LEU A 79 -0.84 -2.28 -4.97
C LEU A 79 -0.91 -3.77 -4.56
N THR A 80 -2.11 -4.26 -4.25
CA THR A 80 -2.34 -5.67 -3.94
C THR A 80 -1.99 -6.59 -5.12
N VAL A 81 -2.34 -6.19 -6.34
CA VAL A 81 -1.96 -6.94 -7.56
C VAL A 81 -0.44 -7.00 -7.70
N GLN A 82 0.25 -5.87 -7.51
CA GLN A 82 1.73 -5.81 -7.57
C GLN A 82 2.39 -6.70 -6.51
N LEU A 83 1.89 -6.67 -5.27
CA LEU A 83 2.39 -7.50 -4.17
C LEU A 83 2.18 -9.01 -4.45
N LYS A 84 1.03 -9.40 -5.00
CA LYS A 84 0.77 -10.80 -5.39
C LYS A 84 1.71 -11.25 -6.50
N ALA A 85 1.90 -10.44 -7.54
CA ALA A 85 2.84 -10.74 -8.61
C ALA A 85 4.26 -10.92 -8.05
N ARG A 86 4.68 -10.06 -7.12
CA ARG A 86 5.97 -10.18 -6.45
C ARG A 86 6.08 -11.43 -5.59
N GLN A 87 5.02 -11.79 -4.86
CA GLN A 87 4.98 -13.01 -4.07
C GLN A 87 5.21 -14.25 -4.94
N SER A 88 4.56 -14.32 -6.11
CA SER A 88 4.77 -15.41 -7.07
C SER A 88 6.21 -15.47 -7.58
N GLN A 89 6.80 -14.33 -7.95
CA GLN A 89 8.22 -14.27 -8.37
C GLN A 89 9.17 -14.76 -7.27
N LEU A 90 8.92 -14.38 -6.00
CA LEU A 90 9.75 -14.84 -4.89
C LEU A 90 9.60 -16.35 -4.66
N GLN A 91 8.40 -16.90 -4.83
CA GLN A 91 8.17 -18.34 -4.74
C GLN A 91 8.94 -19.12 -5.81
N GLU A 92 8.97 -18.62 -7.05
CA GLU A 92 9.76 -19.20 -8.14
C GLU A 92 11.26 -19.20 -7.81
N VAL A 93 11.81 -18.06 -7.41
CA VAL A 93 13.23 -17.93 -7.05
C VAL A 93 13.62 -18.84 -5.89
N LEU A 94 12.79 -18.93 -4.85
CA LEU A 94 13.03 -19.82 -3.71
C LEU A 94 12.91 -21.31 -4.09
N GLY A 95 12.02 -21.64 -5.02
CA GLY A 95 11.92 -22.96 -5.64
C GLY A 95 13.22 -23.34 -6.35
N ASP A 96 13.75 -22.44 -7.19
CA ASP A 96 15.02 -22.65 -7.91
C ASP A 96 16.22 -22.81 -6.98
N VAL A 97 16.26 -22.04 -5.88
CA VAL A 97 17.31 -22.18 -4.86
C VAL A 97 17.22 -23.56 -4.19
N SER A 98 16.01 -24.05 -3.93
CA SER A 98 15.80 -25.38 -3.36
C SER A 98 16.25 -26.48 -4.31
N THR A 99 15.96 -26.34 -5.61
CA THR A 99 16.43 -27.25 -6.66
C THR A 99 17.96 -27.23 -6.76
N ARG A 100 18.58 -26.05 -6.78
CA ARG A 100 20.05 -25.90 -6.76
C ARG A 100 20.67 -26.54 -5.52
N ARG A 101 20.08 -26.39 -4.34
CA ARG A 101 20.55 -27.04 -3.10
C ARG A 101 20.41 -28.56 -3.14
N LYS A 102 19.40 -29.11 -3.81
CA LYS A 102 19.26 -30.56 -4.03
C LYS A 102 20.36 -31.06 -4.97
N LEU A 103 20.58 -30.37 -6.10
CA LEU A 103 21.63 -30.71 -7.06
C LEU A 103 23.03 -30.63 -6.43
N ALA A 104 23.35 -29.55 -5.72
CA ALA A 104 24.65 -29.42 -5.05
C ALA A 104 24.91 -30.56 -4.04
N ARG A 105 23.87 -31.03 -3.34
CA ARG A 105 23.97 -32.18 -2.44
C ARG A 105 24.20 -33.50 -3.19
N SER A 106 23.52 -33.73 -4.32
CA SER A 106 23.76 -34.93 -5.14
C SER A 106 25.15 -34.96 -5.76
N TYR A 107 25.74 -33.80 -6.09
CA TYR A 107 27.11 -33.72 -6.60
C TYR A 107 28.17 -33.79 -5.48
N GLY A 108 27.88 -33.27 -4.28
CA GLY A 108 28.81 -33.28 -3.15
C GLY A 108 28.91 -34.60 -2.37
N GLN A 109 28.03 -35.56 -2.62
CA GLN A 109 28.03 -36.88 -1.97
C GLN A 109 28.83 -37.96 -2.73
N GLY A 110 29.57 -37.56 -3.77
CA GLY A 110 30.42 -38.44 -4.58
C GLY A 110 31.92 -38.36 -4.25
N SER A 111 32.30 -37.92 -3.05
CA SER A 111 33.69 -37.87 -2.58
C SER A 111 33.81 -38.51 -1.21
#